data_AF-A0A1X7SH78-F1
#
_entry.id   AF-A0A1X7SH78-F1
#
_cell.length_a   1.000
_cell.length_b   1.000
_cell.length_c   1.000
_cell.angle_alpha   90.00
_cell.angle_beta   90.00
_cell.angle_gamma   90.00
#
_symmetry.space_group_name_H-M   'P 1'
#
loop_
_entity.id
_entity.type
_entity.pdbx_description
1 polymer ?
#
loop_
_entity_poly.entity_id
_entity_poly.type
_entity_poly.pdbx_seq_one_letter_code
_entity_poly.pdbx_strand_id
1 'polypeptide(L)'
;MSPLQAQVIQQAASVQRSALSVAPQRKHSVHLANCQRVEVSFNPMAVESLGGWSQDALSTIWMIGHHLGTRIGLPPQDVSRHLIQRLWHFNAQMWLNRTLPVLPSVDGLI
;
A
#
# COMPACT_ATOMS: atom_id res chain seq x y z
N MET A 1 -5.49 -12.75 -18.38
CA MET A 1 -4.53 -12.64 -17.26
C MET A 1 -3.15 -13.08 -17.77
N SER A 2 -2.07 -12.32 -17.55
CA SER A 2 -0.76 -12.71 -18.10
C SER A 2 -0.09 -13.81 -17.25
N PRO A 3 0.78 -14.66 -17.83
CA PRO A 3 1.48 -15.72 -17.09
C PRO A 3 2.26 -15.18 -15.89
N LEU A 4 2.88 -14.01 -16.05
CA LEU A 4 3.64 -13.32 -15.02
C LEU A 4 2.73 -12.81 -13.89
N GLN A 5 1.51 -12.39 -14.20
CA GLN A 5 0.51 -12.04 -13.17
C GLN A 5 0.04 -13.26 -12.39
N ALA A 6 -0.20 -14.39 -13.07
CA ALA A 6 -0.62 -15.63 -12.42
C ALA A 6 0.46 -16.14 -11.45
N GLN A 7 1.74 -16.07 -11.85
CA GLN A 7 2.86 -16.48 -11.01
C GLN A 7 3.03 -15.58 -9.78
N VAL A 8 2.93 -14.25 -9.94
CA VAL A 8 2.98 -13.30 -8.80
C VAL A 8 1.84 -13.57 -7.82
N ILE A 9 0.64 -13.93 -8.29
CA ILE A 9 -0.50 -14.25 -7.43
C ILE A 9 -0.29 -15.57 -6.70
N GLN A 10 0.21 -16.60 -7.36
CA GLN A 10 0.54 -17.87 -6.70
C GLN A 10 1.63 -17.69 -5.63
N GLN A 11 2.62 -16.86 -5.90
CA GLN A 11 3.66 -16.53 -4.92
C GLN A 11 3.11 -15.70 -3.75
N ALA A 12 2.26 -14.71 -4.03
CA ALA A 12 1.54 -13.93 -3.02
C ALA A 12 0.64 -14.79 -2.11
N ALA A 13 0.03 -15.84 -2.65
CA ALA A 13 -0.82 -16.75 -1.90
C ALA A 13 -0.01 -17.73 -1.02
N SER A 14 1.22 -18.06 -1.41
CA SER A 14 2.05 -19.07 -0.73
C SER A 14 3.08 -18.49 0.22
N VAL A 15 3.53 -17.25 -0.01
CA VAL A 15 4.58 -16.59 0.77
C VAL A 15 4.08 -15.25 1.28
N GLN A 16 3.89 -15.16 2.60
CA GLN A 16 3.56 -13.91 3.28
C GLN A 16 4.59 -12.83 2.93
N ARG A 17 4.15 -11.58 2.74
CA ARG A 17 4.97 -10.42 2.35
C ARG A 17 5.53 -10.44 0.93
N SER A 18 5.35 -11.51 0.15
CA SER A 18 5.85 -11.51 -1.23
C SER A 18 5.14 -10.47 -2.11
N ALA A 19 3.85 -10.19 -1.84
CA ALA A 19 3.11 -9.11 -2.49
C ALA A 19 3.71 -7.72 -2.20
N LEU A 20 4.32 -7.54 -1.02
CA LEU A 20 4.98 -6.29 -0.61
C LEU A 20 6.31 -6.05 -1.34
N SER A 21 6.91 -7.08 -1.95
CA SER A 21 8.13 -6.92 -2.76
C SER A 21 7.82 -6.43 -4.18
N VAL A 22 6.69 -6.85 -4.75
CA VAL A 22 6.33 -6.57 -6.15
C VAL A 22 5.46 -5.31 -6.29
N ALA A 23 4.55 -5.08 -5.35
CA ALA A 23 3.60 -3.97 -5.44
C ALA A 23 4.27 -2.58 -5.45
N PRO A 24 5.26 -2.28 -4.59
CA PRO A 24 6.00 -1.02 -4.66
C PRO A 24 6.75 -0.86 -5.97
N GLN A 25 7.47 -1.89 -6.43
CA GLN A 25 8.24 -1.86 -7.67
C GLN A 25 7.35 -1.54 -8.88
N ARG A 26 6.18 -2.18 -8.97
CA ARG A 26 5.20 -1.90 -10.04
C ARG A 26 4.66 -0.47 -9.98
N LYS A 27 4.48 0.10 -8.78
CA LYS A 27 4.04 1.49 -8.64
C LYS A 27 5.16 2.46 -9.02
N HIS A 28 6.39 2.18 -8.61
CA HIS A 28 7.55 2.96 -9.02
C HIS A 28 7.76 2.96 -10.54
N SER A 29 7.71 1.78 -11.19
CA SER A 29 7.94 1.68 -12.63
C SER A 29 6.96 2.50 -13.47
N VAL A 30 5.73 2.70 -12.96
CA VAL A 30 4.68 3.45 -13.68
C VAL A 30 4.68 4.94 -13.33
N HIS A 31 4.98 5.32 -12.08
CA HIS A 31 4.71 6.67 -11.59
C HIS A 31 5.94 7.46 -11.15
N LEU A 32 7.06 6.81 -10.80
CA LEU A 32 8.20 7.48 -10.17
C LEU A 32 8.77 8.61 -11.03
N ALA A 33 8.98 8.36 -12.33
CA ALA A 33 9.55 9.36 -13.24
C ALA A 33 8.67 10.61 -13.38
N ASN A 34 7.34 10.44 -13.35
CA ASN A 34 6.40 11.56 -13.42
C ASN A 34 6.43 12.39 -12.14
N CYS A 35 6.51 11.74 -10.97
CA CYS A 35 6.63 12.43 -9.69
C CYS A 35 7.97 13.19 -9.57
N GLN A 36 9.07 12.57 -10.00
CA GLN A 36 10.39 13.21 -10.01
C GLN A 36 10.44 14.45 -10.90
N ARG A 37 9.74 14.45 -12.04
CA ARG A 37 9.67 15.61 -12.95
C ARG A 37 9.05 16.84 -12.29
N VAL A 38 8.17 16.66 -11.30
CA VAL A 38 7.52 17.74 -10.55
C VAL A 38 8.10 17.88 -9.14
N GLU A 39 9.29 17.33 -8.89
CA GLU A 39 10.01 17.42 -7.62
C GLU A 39 9.23 16.87 -6.42
N VAL A 40 8.32 15.91 -6.66
CA VAL A 40 7.54 15.25 -5.62
C VAL A 40 8.18 13.92 -5.26
N SER A 41 8.46 13.73 -3.97
CA SER A 41 8.85 12.43 -3.42
C SER A 41 7.69 11.44 -3.52
N PHE A 42 7.92 10.29 -4.14
CA PHE A 42 6.91 9.25 -4.31
C PHE A 42 7.32 7.98 -3.58
N ASN A 43 6.60 7.66 -2.51
CA ASN A 43 6.76 6.42 -1.77
C ASN A 43 5.47 5.59 -1.79
N PRO A 44 5.43 4.45 -2.50
CA PRO A 44 4.28 3.56 -2.54
C PRO A 44 3.99 2.92 -1.18
N MET A 45 2.85 3.29 -0.60
CA MET A 45 2.32 2.69 0.63
C MET A 45 1.64 1.34 0.33
N ALA A 46 2.45 0.31 0.02
CA ALA A 46 1.91 -1.04 -0.23
C ALA A 46 1.49 -1.72 1.08
N VAL A 47 0.30 -2.32 1.06
CA VAL A 47 -0.28 -3.03 2.20
C VAL A 47 -0.94 -4.34 1.74
N GLU A 48 -0.71 -5.42 2.49
CA GLU A 48 -1.40 -6.70 2.29
C GLU A 48 -2.80 -6.64 2.89
N SER A 49 -3.70 -7.47 2.37
CA SER A 49 -5.12 -7.50 2.78
C SER A 49 -5.31 -7.74 4.29
N LEU A 50 -4.38 -8.45 4.95
CA LEU A 50 -4.41 -8.73 6.39
C LEU A 50 -3.42 -7.89 7.22
N GLY A 51 -2.92 -6.77 6.68
CA GLY A 51 -2.19 -5.78 7.48
C GLY A 51 -0.67 -5.85 7.48
N GLY A 52 -0.05 -6.51 6.51
CA GLY A 52 1.38 -6.41 6.27
C GLY A 52 1.70 -5.09 5.56
N TRP A 53 2.51 -4.22 6.14
CA TRP A 53 3.04 -3.02 5.47
C TRP A 53 4.46 -3.28 4.96
N SER A 54 4.83 -2.67 3.83
CA SER A 54 6.24 -2.65 3.43
C SER A 54 7.08 -1.88 4.45
N GLN A 55 8.39 -2.19 4.52
CA GLN A 55 9.29 -1.48 5.44
C GLN A 55 9.39 0.01 5.13
N ASP A 56 9.42 0.38 3.84
CA ASP A 56 9.45 1.78 3.42
C ASP A 56 8.18 2.54 3.83
N ALA A 57 7.03 1.86 3.79
CA ALA A 57 5.76 2.42 4.25
C ALA A 57 5.77 2.62 5.77
N LEU A 58 6.22 1.64 6.54
CA LEU A 58 6.34 1.77 7.99
C LEU A 58 7.30 2.90 8.38
N SER A 59 8.50 2.94 7.77
CA SER A 59 9.49 4.01 8.00
C SER A 59 8.89 5.39 7.75
N THR A 60 8.13 5.54 6.67
CA THR A 60 7.46 6.80 6.32
C THR A 60 6.37 7.17 7.33
N ILE A 61 5.53 6.22 7.75
CA ILE A 61 4.49 6.48 8.76
C ILE A 61 5.13 6.87 10.09
N TRP A 62 6.24 6.21 10.48
CA TRP A 62 6.99 6.56 11.69
C TRP A 62 7.57 7.97 11.62
N MET A 63 8.15 8.36 10.48
CA MET A 63 8.66 9.72 10.28
C MET A 63 7.54 10.76 10.37
N ILE A 64 6.41 10.51 9.73
CA ILE A 64 5.22 11.38 9.79
C ILE A 64 4.72 11.49 11.23
N GLY A 65 4.53 10.37 11.91
CA GLY A 65 4.05 10.34 13.29
C GLY A 65 5.00 11.03 14.26
N HIS A 66 6.31 10.90 14.03
CA HIS A 66 7.32 11.59 14.80
C HIS A 66 7.24 13.12 14.63
N HIS A 67 7.16 13.59 13.39
CA HIS A 67 7.00 15.02 13.10
C HIS A 67 5.68 15.58 13.60
N LEU A 68 4.60 14.80 13.57
CA LEU A 68 3.31 15.23 14.10
C LEU A 68 3.35 15.32 15.63
N GLY A 69 3.84 14.29 16.32
CA GLY A 69 3.94 14.27 17.78
C GLY A 69 4.80 15.42 18.32
N THR A 70 5.96 15.66 17.71
CA THR A 70 6.82 16.80 18.06
C THR A 70 6.12 18.14 17.87
N ARG A 71 5.36 18.34 16.78
CA ARG A 71 4.62 19.59 16.54
C ARG A 71 3.48 19.84 17.53
N ILE A 72 2.79 18.79 17.96
CA ILE A 72 1.60 18.91 18.83
C ILE A 72 1.91 18.68 20.31
N GLY A 73 3.18 18.49 20.68
CA GLY A 73 3.60 18.26 22.06
C GLY A 73 3.18 16.90 22.63
N LEU A 74 2.94 15.89 21.79
CA LEU A 74 2.58 14.54 22.20
C LEU A 74 3.75 13.56 21.99
N PRO A 75 3.81 12.45 22.74
CA PRO A 75 4.83 11.43 22.55
C PRO A 75 4.86 10.91 21.10
N PRO A 76 5.97 11.08 20.36
CA PRO A 76 6.11 10.65 18.96
C PRO A 76 5.74 9.20 18.71
N GLN A 77 6.03 8.33 19.69
CA GLN A 77 5.75 6.90 19.58
C GLN A 77 4.26 6.59 19.59
N ASP A 78 3.50 7.26 20.45
CA ASP A 78 2.06 7.04 20.58
C ASP A 78 1.30 7.55 19.36
N VAL A 79 1.72 8.71 18.84
CA VAL A 79 1.15 9.28 17.60
C VAL A 79 1.44 8.37 16.42
N SER A 80 2.66 7.85 16.28
CA SER A 80 3.03 6.93 15.20
C SER A 80 2.24 5.63 15.27
N ARG A 81 2.10 5.04 16.47
CA ARG A 81 1.27 3.84 16.69
C ARG A 81 -0.19 4.08 16.32
N HIS A 82 -0.76 5.20 16.76
CA HIS A 82 -2.13 5.57 16.40
C HIS A 82 -2.32 5.74 14.89
N LEU A 83 -1.36 6.34 14.20
CA LEU A 83 -1.40 6.47 12.74
C LEU A 83 -1.38 5.11 12.04
N ILE A 84 -0.50 4.21 12.45
CA ILE A 84 -0.44 2.84 11.90
C ILE A 84 -1.78 2.13 12.11
N GLN A 85 -2.33 2.18 13.32
CA GLN A 85 -3.63 1.59 13.64
C GLN A 85 -4.74 2.19 12.78
N ARG A 86 -4.80 3.51 12.66
CA ARG A 86 -5.84 4.20 11.90
C ARG A 86 -5.77 3.87 10.41
N LEU A 87 -4.57 3.83 9.84
CA LEU A 87 -4.36 3.43 8.45
C LEU A 87 -4.73 1.97 8.21
N TRP A 88 -4.45 1.09 9.17
CA TRP A 88 -4.88 -0.31 9.11
C TRP A 88 -6.41 -0.43 9.09
N HIS A 89 -7.11 0.30 9.96
CA HIS A 89 -8.58 0.34 9.97
C HIS A 89 -9.15 0.85 8.66
N PHE A 90 -8.59 1.94 8.11
CA PHE A 90 -9.03 2.45 6.81
C PHE A 90 -8.81 1.45 5.67
N ASN A 91 -7.67 0.76 5.66
CA ASN A 91 -7.41 -0.29 4.68
C ASN A 91 -8.45 -1.42 4.79
N ALA A 92 -8.71 -1.92 6.00
CA ALA A 92 -9.72 -2.95 6.23
C ALA A 92 -11.11 -2.47 5.79
N GLN A 93 -11.47 -1.23 6.12
CA GLN A 93 -12.73 -0.61 5.70
C GLN A 93 -12.84 -0.48 4.18
N MET A 94 -11.76 -0.13 3.47
CA MET A 94 -11.76 -0.13 2.00
C MET A 94 -12.00 -1.53 1.43
N TRP A 95 -11.47 -2.58 2.06
CA TRP A 95 -11.73 -3.96 1.63
C TRP A 95 -13.18 -4.40 1.89
N LEU A 96 -13.73 -4.04 3.06
CA LEU A 96 -15.12 -4.37 3.42
C LEU A 96 -16.13 -3.60 2.57
N ASN A 97 -15.82 -2.36 2.21
CA ASN A 97 -16.68 -1.48 1.42
C ASN A 97 -16.34 -1.48 -0.07
N ARG A 98 -15.44 -2.36 -0.53
CA ARG A 98 -15.24 -2.58 -1.95
C ARG A 98 -16.54 -3.16 -2.50
N THR A 99 -17.32 -2.34 -3.21
CA THR A 99 -18.14 -2.86 -4.30
C THR A 99 -17.20 -3.64 -5.19
N LEU A 100 -17.47 -4.95 -5.32
CA LEU A 100 -16.76 -5.80 -6.27
C LEU A 100 -16.68 -5.01 -7.58
N PRO A 101 -15.47 -4.76 -8.14
CA PRO A 101 -15.42 -4.26 -9.50
C PRO A 101 -16.25 -5.25 -10.30
N VAL A 102 -17.22 -4.73 -11.06
CA VAL A 102 -17.93 -5.48 -12.11
C VAL A 102 -16.88 -6.42 -12.71
N LEU A 103 -17.12 -7.74 -12.63
CA LEU A 103 -16.21 -8.72 -13.21
C LEU A 103 -15.80 -8.15 -14.58
N PRO A 104 -14.50 -8.13 -14.94
CA PRO A 104 -14.15 -7.74 -16.30
C PRO A 104 -15.04 -8.59 -17.20
N SER A 105 -15.96 -7.93 -17.93
CA SER A 105 -16.78 -8.58 -18.93
C SER A 105 -15.77 -9.15 -19.90
N VAL A 106 -15.53 -10.45 -19.75
CA VAL A 106 -14.79 -11.23 -20.72
C VAL A 106 -15.76 -11.34 -21.87
N ASP A 107 -15.44 -10.58 -22.90
CA ASP A 107 -15.97 -10.63 -24.25
C ASP A 107 -17.42 -10.16 -24.38
N GLY A 108 -17.57 -8.96 -24.94
CA GLY A 108 -18.83 -8.56 -25.54
C GLY A 108 -19.23 -9.56 -26.61
N LEU A 109 -20.32 -10.27 -26.38
CA LEU A 109 -21.22 -10.87 -27.36
C LEU A 109 -22.56 -11.14 -26.66
N ILE A 110 -23.62 -10.82 -27.39
CA ILE A 110 -25.05 -11.00 -27.03
C ILE A 110 -25.35 -12.49 -26.86
#